data_AF-A0AAD7J3A6-F1
#
_entry.id   AF-A0AAD7J3A6-F1
#
_cell.length_a   1.000
_cell.length_b   1.000
_cell.length_c   1.000
_cell.angle_alpha   90.00
_cell.angle_beta   90.00
_cell.angle_gamma   90.00
#
_symmetry.space_group_name_H-M   'P 1'
#
loop_
_entity.id
_entity.type
_entity.pdbx_description
1 polymer ?
#
loop_
_entity_poly.entity_id
_entity_poly.type
_entity_poly.pdbx_seq_one_letter_code
_entity_poly.pdbx_strand_id
1 'polypeptide(L)'
;MEQNRRRSKKAKTSQAEQDVTCSVCDGEQKSQSERFRICSGCKEKLGTRRYFCSRACQKTDWKTHKEFCGSQDFWDYPHRPLLTFDATFERPAALRCQIALIDTDPDVLYNIAPGTDDVVRFTIKDKMLNVSFRRVRDKAFTTLDPESIAILGQILVCAVEAEGNSTARIAGVYRQLEEEYPMDGIAGMVGGLLDEQRRDPLNRTRLQCLHQENMAKHGSDFWRALVKSLD
;
A
#
# COMPACT_ATOMS: atom_id res chain seq x y z
N MET A 1 -59.81 -29.20 9.78
CA MET A 1 -59.33 -27.85 10.12
C MET A 1 -57.80 -27.87 10.08
N GLU A 2 -57.22 -27.78 8.88
CA GLU A 2 -55.77 -27.88 8.67
C GLU A 2 -55.24 -26.47 8.33
N GLN A 3 -54.71 -25.77 9.33
CA GLN A 3 -54.28 -24.38 9.17
C GLN A 3 -52.86 -24.29 8.61
N ASN A 4 -52.80 -23.72 7.41
CA ASN A 4 -51.65 -23.52 6.55
C ASN A 4 -50.75 -22.38 7.09
N ARG A 5 -49.63 -22.69 7.76
CA ARG A 5 -48.65 -21.71 8.27
C ARG A 5 -47.66 -21.27 7.17
N ARG A 6 -48.01 -20.22 6.43
CA ARG A 6 -47.08 -19.49 5.55
C ARG A 6 -46.15 -18.60 6.40
N ARG A 7 -44.93 -19.07 6.70
CA ARG A 7 -43.86 -18.25 7.29
C ARG A 7 -43.19 -17.42 6.19
N SER A 8 -43.53 -16.13 6.12
CA SER A 8 -42.81 -15.13 5.31
C SER A 8 -41.39 -14.96 5.83
N LYS A 9 -40.39 -15.50 5.11
CA LYS A 9 -38.97 -15.24 5.36
C LYS A 9 -38.66 -13.80 4.92
N LYS A 10 -38.64 -12.85 5.86
CA LYS A 10 -38.04 -11.53 5.62
C LYS A 10 -36.52 -11.73 5.50
N ALA A 11 -35.99 -11.49 4.30
CA ALA A 11 -34.55 -11.52 4.05
C ALA A 11 -33.87 -10.42 4.89
N LYS A 12 -33.02 -10.83 5.84
CA LYS A 12 -32.09 -9.94 6.54
C LYS A 12 -31.01 -9.54 5.53
N THR A 13 -31.14 -8.37 4.92
CA THR A 13 -30.03 -7.72 4.21
C THR A 13 -28.99 -7.34 5.25
N SER A 14 -27.77 -7.84 5.13
CA SER A 14 -26.67 -7.60 6.07
C SER A 14 -26.26 -6.12 6.05
N GLN A 15 -26.05 -5.55 7.23
CA GLN A 15 -25.63 -4.15 7.48
C GLN A 15 -24.37 -3.72 6.70
N ALA A 16 -23.54 -4.68 6.25
CA ALA A 16 -22.34 -4.44 5.43
C ALA A 16 -22.60 -3.88 4.02
N GLU A 17 -23.85 -3.80 3.55
CA GLU A 17 -24.18 -3.18 2.25
C GLU A 17 -24.38 -1.65 2.30
N GLN A 18 -24.28 -1.01 3.47
CA GLN A 18 -24.67 0.40 3.62
C GLN A 18 -23.61 1.43 3.18
N ASP A 19 -22.33 1.08 3.13
CA ASP A 19 -21.25 2.01 2.79
C ASP A 19 -20.61 1.73 1.41
N VAL A 20 -21.44 1.69 0.37
CA VAL A 20 -20.97 1.55 -1.01
C VAL A 20 -20.93 2.92 -1.69
N THR A 21 -19.75 3.37 -2.11
CA THR A 21 -19.55 4.63 -2.86
C THR A 21 -19.17 4.38 -4.32
N CYS A 22 -19.47 5.34 -5.18
CA CYS A 22 -19.05 5.31 -6.59
C CYS A 22 -17.55 5.60 -6.69
N SER A 23 -16.79 4.76 -7.39
CA SER A 23 -15.32 4.92 -7.52
C SER A 23 -14.85 6.15 -8.34
N VAL A 24 -15.77 6.99 -8.84
CA VAL A 24 -15.45 8.12 -9.73
C VAL A 24 -15.91 9.46 -9.21
N CYS A 25 -17.14 9.54 -8.71
CA CYS A 25 -17.77 10.81 -8.39
C CYS A 25 -18.04 10.97 -6.90
N ASP A 26 -17.64 9.99 -6.07
CA ASP A 26 -17.96 9.89 -4.63
C ASP A 26 -19.44 10.18 -4.32
N GLY A 27 -20.30 9.98 -5.34
CA GLY A 27 -21.61 10.62 -5.38
C GLY A 27 -22.48 10.16 -4.23
N GLU A 28 -23.21 11.10 -3.65
CA GLU A 28 -24.19 10.86 -2.61
C GLU A 28 -25.08 9.68 -2.99
N GLN A 29 -25.32 8.80 -2.01
CA GLN A 29 -26.13 7.60 -2.15
C GLN A 29 -27.33 7.87 -3.05
N LYS A 30 -27.37 7.16 -4.20
CA LYS A 30 -28.58 7.15 -5.02
C LYS A 30 -29.76 6.78 -4.12
N SER A 31 -30.93 7.37 -4.38
CA SER A 31 -32.18 7.02 -3.69
C SER A 31 -32.26 5.49 -3.53
N GLN A 32 -32.64 5.01 -2.34
CA GLN A 32 -32.54 3.61 -1.88
C GLN A 32 -33.01 2.51 -2.86
N SER A 33 -33.69 2.86 -3.95
CA SER A 33 -34.12 1.97 -5.02
C SER A 33 -33.09 1.70 -6.13
N GLU A 34 -32.07 2.53 -6.32
CA GLU A 34 -31.11 2.35 -7.42
C GLU A 34 -29.85 1.60 -6.99
N ARG A 35 -29.69 0.38 -7.52
CA ARG A 35 -28.50 -0.44 -7.28
C ARG A 35 -27.27 0.12 -8.00
N PHE A 36 -26.14 0.16 -7.30
CA PHE A 36 -24.84 0.40 -7.93
C PHE A 36 -24.55 -0.67 -8.99
N ARG A 37 -23.92 -0.24 -10.09
CA ARG A 37 -23.36 -1.13 -11.10
C ARG A 37 -22.01 -1.64 -10.61
N ILE A 38 -21.71 -2.90 -10.91
CA ILE A 38 -20.44 -3.54 -10.55
C ILE A 38 -19.69 -3.86 -11.83
N CYS A 39 -18.36 -3.67 -11.85
CA CYS A 39 -17.53 -4.18 -12.94
C CYS A 39 -17.59 -5.72 -12.96
N SER A 40 -18.12 -6.33 -14.04
CA SER A 40 -18.19 -7.78 -14.19
C SER A 40 -16.80 -8.41 -14.20
N GLY A 41 -15.82 -7.78 -14.86
CA GLY A 41 -14.44 -8.26 -14.91
C GLY A 41 -13.80 -8.41 -13.52
N CYS A 42 -13.94 -7.40 -12.65
CA CYS A 42 -13.46 -7.51 -11.27
C CYS A 42 -14.23 -8.54 -10.45
N LYS A 43 -15.57 -8.54 -10.57
CA LYS A 43 -16.41 -9.44 -9.81
C LYS A 43 -16.10 -10.90 -10.12
N GLU A 44 -15.94 -11.23 -11.40
CA GLU A 44 -15.75 -12.60 -11.87
C GLU A 44 -14.31 -13.08 -11.69
N LYS A 45 -13.31 -12.25 -12.02
CA LYS A 45 -11.92 -12.68 -12.02
C LYS A 45 -11.20 -12.49 -10.68
N LEU A 46 -11.62 -11.52 -9.88
CA LEU A 46 -10.89 -11.08 -8.68
C LEU A 46 -11.70 -11.24 -7.40
N GLY A 47 -13.00 -11.54 -7.49
CA GLY A 47 -13.91 -11.52 -6.35
C GLY A 47 -14.12 -10.13 -5.73
N THR A 48 -13.44 -9.09 -6.23
CA THR A 48 -13.58 -7.70 -5.76
C THR A 48 -14.70 -6.98 -6.50
N ARG A 49 -15.37 -6.06 -5.81
CA ARG A 49 -16.50 -5.28 -6.35
C ARG A 49 -16.10 -3.82 -6.49
N ARG A 50 -15.91 -3.36 -7.73
CA ARG A 50 -15.76 -1.93 -8.05
C ARG A 50 -17.12 -1.36 -8.44
N TYR A 51 -17.60 -0.38 -7.68
CA TYR A 51 -18.97 0.11 -7.76
C TYR A 51 -19.07 1.44 -8.52
N PHE A 52 -20.08 1.55 -9.37
CA PHE A 52 -20.36 2.74 -10.16
C PHE A 52 -21.83 3.13 -10.05
N CYS A 53 -22.11 4.40 -9.83
CA CYS A 53 -23.49 4.88 -9.78
C CYS A 53 -24.15 4.85 -11.18
N SER A 54 -23.38 4.94 -12.26
CA SER A 54 -23.88 4.97 -13.64
C SER A 54 -22.92 4.31 -14.64
N ARG A 55 -23.42 3.99 -15.84
CA ARG A 55 -22.57 3.54 -16.96
C ARG A 55 -21.61 4.64 -17.43
N ALA A 56 -21.97 5.91 -17.25
CA ALA A 56 -21.09 7.04 -17.55
C ALA A 56 -19.87 7.02 -16.64
N CYS A 57 -20.05 6.88 -15.32
CA CYS A 57 -18.94 6.73 -14.37
C CYS A 57 -18.05 5.53 -14.70
N GLN A 58 -18.65 4.37 -15.00
CA GLN A 58 -17.87 3.20 -15.41
C GLN A 58 -17.01 3.48 -16.66
N LYS A 59 -17.55 4.17 -17.68
CA LYS A 59 -16.79 4.53 -18.88
C LYS A 59 -15.69 5.55 -18.61
N THR A 60 -15.93 6.51 -17.71
CA THR A 60 -14.92 7.50 -17.29
C THR A 60 -13.74 6.81 -16.62
N ASP A 61 -14.01 5.91 -15.66
CA ASP A 61 -12.99 5.11 -14.97
C ASP A 61 -12.33 4.10 -15.91
N TRP A 62 -13.02 3.62 -16.95
CA TRP A 62 -12.51 2.56 -17.83
C TRP A 62 -11.13 2.86 -18.42
N LYS A 63 -10.80 4.13 -18.69
CA LYS A 63 -9.50 4.52 -19.24
C LYS A 63 -8.33 4.10 -18.35
N THR A 64 -8.47 4.29 -17.04
CA THR A 64 -7.47 3.89 -16.03
C THR A 64 -7.73 2.48 -15.55
N HIS A 65 -8.99 2.12 -15.32
CA HIS A 65 -9.41 0.84 -14.79
C HIS A 65 -9.03 -0.35 -15.66
N LYS A 66 -9.10 -0.24 -16.98
CA LYS A 66 -8.85 -1.35 -17.92
C LYS A 66 -7.46 -1.97 -17.74
N GLU A 67 -6.47 -1.20 -17.30
CA GLU A 67 -5.09 -1.66 -17.12
C GLU A 67 -4.98 -2.72 -16.03
N PHE A 68 -5.88 -2.68 -15.06
CA PHE A 68 -5.93 -3.59 -13.93
C PHE A 68 -7.26 -4.36 -13.80
N CYS A 69 -8.20 -4.14 -14.72
CA CYS A 69 -9.52 -4.76 -14.66
C CYS A 69 -9.40 -6.28 -14.89
N GLY A 70 -9.62 -7.05 -13.84
CA GLY A 70 -9.61 -8.51 -13.93
C GLY A 70 -8.22 -9.11 -14.12
N SER A 71 -7.16 -8.35 -13.83
CA SER A 71 -5.80 -8.87 -13.72
C SER A 71 -5.55 -9.31 -12.28
N GLN A 72 -5.31 -10.61 -12.07
CA GLN A 72 -4.94 -11.17 -10.76
C GLN A 72 -3.64 -10.53 -10.26
N ASP A 73 -2.69 -10.29 -11.15
CA ASP A 73 -1.37 -9.70 -10.84
C ASP A 73 -1.44 -8.30 -10.21
N PHE A 74 -2.59 -7.64 -10.29
CA PHE A 74 -2.82 -6.31 -9.70
C PHE A 74 -3.71 -6.32 -8.45
N TRP A 75 -4.55 -7.35 -8.26
CA TRP A 75 -5.55 -7.39 -7.18
C TRP A 75 -5.43 -8.58 -6.22
N ASP A 76 -4.58 -9.57 -6.49
CA ASP A 76 -4.21 -10.63 -5.54
C ASP A 76 -3.33 -10.12 -4.36
N TYR A 77 -3.51 -8.86 -3.95
CA TYR A 77 -3.26 -8.48 -2.56
C TYR A 77 -4.60 -8.26 -1.86
N PRO A 78 -5.17 -9.34 -1.27
CA PRO A 78 -6.36 -9.20 -0.46
C PRO A 78 -6.08 -8.26 0.70
N HIS A 79 -7.13 -7.58 1.14
CA HIS A 79 -7.26 -7.17 2.52
C HIS A 79 -6.95 -8.38 3.43
N ARG A 80 -5.69 -8.48 3.87
CA ARG A 80 -5.14 -9.28 4.98
C ARG A 80 -5.91 -10.58 5.30
N PRO A 81 -5.38 -11.72 4.86
CA PRO A 81 -4.38 -12.40 5.69
C PRO A 81 -3.05 -12.41 4.94
N LEU A 82 -1.96 -12.15 5.66
CA LEU A 82 -0.60 -12.32 5.17
C LEU A 82 -0.53 -13.66 4.42
N LEU A 83 -0.41 -13.57 3.09
CA LEU A 83 -0.52 -14.68 2.15
C LEU A 83 0.39 -15.82 2.58
N THR A 84 -0.07 -17.05 2.31
CA THR A 84 0.55 -18.34 2.60
C THR A 84 2.05 -18.24 2.60
N PHE A 85 2.57 -18.08 3.81
CA PHE A 85 3.97 -17.92 4.10
C PHE A 85 4.72 -19.14 3.56
N ASP A 86 5.88 -18.94 2.93
CA ASP A 86 6.81 -20.04 2.77
C ASP A 86 7.18 -20.46 4.19
N ALA A 87 6.61 -21.57 4.66
CA ALA A 87 6.63 -22.00 6.06
C ALA A 87 8.04 -22.28 6.59
N THR A 88 9.06 -22.11 5.75
CA THR A 88 10.47 -22.34 6.04
C THR A 88 11.19 -21.11 6.63
N PHE A 89 10.68 -19.89 6.43
CA PHE A 89 11.37 -18.68 6.91
C PHE A 89 10.94 -18.27 8.32
N GLU A 90 11.74 -18.47 9.35
CA GLU A 90 11.41 -17.91 10.67
C GLU A 90 11.69 -16.39 10.72
N ARG A 91 10.65 -15.57 10.88
CA ARG A 91 10.81 -14.09 10.98
C ARG A 91 11.59 -13.72 12.25
N PRO A 92 12.65 -12.89 12.14
CA PRO A 92 13.33 -12.33 13.31
C PRO A 92 12.37 -11.61 14.25
N ALA A 93 12.74 -11.53 15.53
CA ALA A 93 11.94 -10.85 16.55
C ALA A 93 11.66 -9.38 16.18
N ALA A 94 12.66 -8.66 15.65
CA ALA A 94 12.53 -7.27 15.22
C ALA A 94 11.46 -7.11 14.12
N LEU A 95 11.47 -7.96 13.09
CA LEU A 95 10.46 -7.92 12.02
C LEU A 95 9.06 -8.24 12.54
N ARG A 96 8.92 -9.18 13.48
CA ARG A 96 7.63 -9.46 14.13
C ARG A 96 7.13 -8.27 14.93
N CYS A 97 8.00 -7.58 15.66
CA CYS A 97 7.66 -6.34 16.36
C CYS A 97 7.20 -5.26 15.37
N GLN A 98 7.92 -5.10 14.25
CA GLN A 98 7.57 -4.12 13.22
C GLN A 98 6.18 -4.38 12.63
N ILE A 99 5.86 -5.64 12.31
CA ILE A 99 4.54 -6.04 11.84
C ILE A 99 3.47 -5.74 12.90
N ALA A 100 3.74 -6.06 14.16
CA ALA A 100 2.80 -5.79 15.24
C ALA A 100 2.50 -4.29 15.41
N LEU A 101 3.51 -3.43 15.29
CA LEU A 101 3.33 -1.97 15.35
C LEU A 101 2.48 -1.46 14.17
N ILE A 102 2.71 -1.94 12.95
CA ILE A 102 1.90 -1.59 11.78
C ILE A 102 0.44 -2.07 11.95
N ASP A 103 0.22 -3.21 12.61
CA ASP A 103 -1.11 -3.75 12.83
C ASP A 103 -1.95 -2.93 13.81
N THR A 104 -1.30 -2.18 14.69
CA THR A 104 -1.99 -1.28 15.62
C THR A 104 -2.50 0.00 14.96
N ASP A 105 -1.91 0.42 13.85
CA ASP A 105 -2.25 1.66 13.16
C ASP A 105 -2.20 1.47 11.63
N PRO A 106 -3.34 1.26 10.96
CA PRO A 106 -3.39 0.93 9.53
C PRO A 106 -2.96 2.09 8.60
N ASP A 107 -2.85 3.31 9.13
CA ASP A 107 -2.37 4.48 8.40
C ASP A 107 -0.84 4.54 8.39
N VAL A 108 -0.18 3.91 9.36
CA VAL A 108 1.28 3.78 9.42
C VAL A 108 1.74 2.67 8.48
N LEU A 109 2.66 3.02 7.59
CA LEU A 109 3.21 2.07 6.62
C LEU A 109 4.45 1.35 7.15
N TYR A 110 5.23 2.05 7.98
CA TYR A 110 6.46 1.54 8.59
C TYR A 110 6.82 2.40 9.80
N ASN A 111 7.39 1.82 10.85
CA ASN A 111 7.98 2.56 11.97
C ASN A 111 9.50 2.55 11.83
N ILE A 112 10.12 3.73 11.84
CA ILE A 112 11.58 3.89 11.74
C ILE A 112 12.09 4.18 13.16
N ALA A 113 12.94 3.31 13.69
CA ALA A 113 13.56 3.42 15.00
C ALA A 113 15.07 3.64 14.83
N PRO A 114 15.54 4.87 14.56
CA PRO A 114 16.93 5.16 14.21
C PRO A 114 17.95 5.00 15.37
N GLY A 115 17.61 4.28 16.45
CA GLY A 115 18.48 4.05 17.61
C GLY A 115 18.39 5.09 18.72
N THR A 116 17.45 6.03 18.62
CA THR A 116 17.00 6.90 19.73
C THR A 116 15.64 6.41 20.22
N ASP A 117 15.21 6.79 21.43
CA ASP A 117 13.85 6.54 21.95
C ASP A 117 12.73 7.20 21.12
N ASP A 118 13.06 7.72 19.93
CA ASP A 118 12.17 8.40 19.01
C ASP A 118 11.84 7.47 17.84
N VAL A 119 10.58 7.04 17.79
CA VAL A 119 10.05 6.19 16.72
C VAL A 119 9.32 7.08 15.72
N VAL A 120 9.86 7.17 14.51
CA VAL A 120 9.30 7.97 13.44
C VAL A 120 8.31 7.14 12.64
N ARG A 121 7.06 7.62 12.56
CA ARG A 121 5.99 6.94 11.82
C ARG A 121 6.04 7.34 10.35
N PHE A 122 6.38 6.39 9.49
CA PHE A 122 6.39 6.60 8.06
C PHE A 122 4.99 6.40 7.48
N THR A 123 4.45 7.46 6.89
CA THR A 123 3.15 7.47 6.21
C THR A 123 3.28 8.02 4.79
N ILE A 124 2.39 7.61 3.88
CA ILE A 124 2.31 8.16 2.51
C ILE A 124 0.87 8.53 2.21
N LYS A 125 0.63 9.82 1.96
CA LYS A 125 -0.71 10.38 1.64
C LYS A 125 -1.16 10.08 0.21
N ASP A 126 -0.21 10.01 -0.74
CA ASP A 126 -0.51 9.65 -2.12
C ASP A 126 -0.94 8.17 -2.22
N LYS A 127 -2.16 7.93 -2.70
CA LYS A 127 -2.75 6.58 -2.73
C LYS A 127 -1.95 5.61 -3.59
N MET A 128 -1.41 6.05 -4.72
CA MET A 128 -0.68 5.17 -5.65
C MET A 128 0.70 4.79 -5.11
N LEU A 129 1.41 5.75 -4.51
CA LEU A 129 2.67 5.50 -3.83
C LEU A 129 2.47 4.63 -2.59
N ASN A 130 1.39 4.84 -1.83
CA ASN A 130 1.03 4.01 -0.68
C ASN A 130 0.84 2.54 -1.09
N VAL A 131 0.06 2.28 -2.15
CA VAL A 131 -0.12 0.94 -2.72
C VAL A 131 1.21 0.32 -3.16
N SER A 132 2.03 1.11 -3.86
CA SER A 132 3.32 0.63 -4.37
C SER A 132 4.31 0.32 -3.24
N PHE A 133 4.36 1.15 -2.19
CA PHE A 133 5.17 0.93 -1.01
C PHE A 133 4.73 -0.34 -0.27
N ARG A 134 3.41 -0.49 -0.02
CA ARG A 134 2.86 -1.71 0.60
C ARG A 134 3.27 -2.96 -0.15
N ARG A 135 3.26 -2.93 -1.49
CA ARG A 135 3.72 -4.05 -2.32
C ARG A 135 5.18 -4.43 -2.07
N VAL A 136 6.08 -3.45 -2.04
CA VAL A 136 7.51 -3.71 -1.78
C VAL A 136 7.72 -4.20 -0.35
N ARG A 137 7.11 -3.53 0.63
CA ARG A 137 7.18 -3.91 2.05
C ARG A 137 6.68 -5.33 2.26
N ASP A 138 5.49 -5.65 1.75
CA ASP A 138 4.88 -6.95 1.99
C ASP A 138 5.68 -8.07 1.30
N LYS A 139 6.28 -7.81 0.13
CA LYS A 139 7.22 -8.74 -0.52
C LYS A 139 8.47 -8.94 0.35
N ALA A 140 9.08 -7.87 0.88
CA ALA A 140 10.22 -7.96 1.79
C ALA A 140 9.87 -8.77 3.06
N PHE A 141 8.72 -8.51 3.69
CA PHE A 141 8.27 -9.18 4.93
C PHE A 141 7.98 -10.67 4.77
N THR A 142 7.67 -11.11 3.55
CA THR A 142 7.20 -12.47 3.29
C THR A 142 8.23 -13.35 2.59
N THR A 143 9.07 -12.77 1.74
CA THR A 143 9.95 -13.55 0.86
C THR A 143 11.45 -13.36 1.11
N LEU A 144 11.84 -12.39 1.95
CA LEU A 144 13.22 -11.96 2.09
C LEU A 144 13.89 -11.60 0.74
N ASP A 145 13.12 -11.16 -0.25
CA ASP A 145 13.63 -10.77 -1.57
C ASP A 145 14.65 -9.61 -1.43
N PRO A 146 15.93 -9.82 -1.76
CA PRO A 146 16.99 -8.82 -1.56
C PRO A 146 16.69 -7.49 -2.26
N GLU A 147 16.11 -7.55 -3.47
CA GLU A 147 15.74 -6.37 -4.24
C GLU A 147 14.65 -5.56 -3.52
N SER A 148 13.60 -6.21 -3.01
CA SER A 148 12.53 -5.54 -2.25
C SER A 148 13.05 -4.93 -0.95
N ILE A 149 13.95 -5.62 -0.25
CA ILE A 149 14.59 -5.09 0.97
C ILE A 149 15.44 -3.86 0.62
N ALA A 150 16.22 -3.90 -0.45
CA ALA A 150 17.05 -2.78 -0.88
C ALA A 150 16.20 -1.56 -1.30
N ILE A 151 15.10 -1.78 -2.05
CA ILE A 151 14.16 -0.71 -2.42
C ILE A 151 13.47 -0.14 -1.16
N LEU A 152 13.03 -1.00 -0.23
CA LEU A 152 12.44 -0.57 1.04
C LEU A 152 13.44 0.31 1.80
N GLY A 153 14.67 -0.15 1.98
CA GLY A 153 15.71 0.62 2.67
C GLY A 153 16.03 1.95 1.99
N GLN A 154 16.10 1.99 0.67
CA GLN A 154 16.29 3.22 -0.09
C GLN A 154 15.18 4.24 0.19
N ILE A 155 13.91 3.81 0.19
CA ILE A 155 12.76 4.69 0.49
C ILE A 155 12.86 5.24 1.91
N LEU A 156 13.19 4.41 2.90
CA LEU A 156 13.30 4.82 4.30
C LEU A 156 14.46 5.79 4.53
N VAL A 157 15.62 5.55 3.90
CA VAL A 157 16.77 6.47 3.95
C VAL A 157 16.40 7.82 3.34
N CYS A 158 15.77 7.84 2.17
CA CYS A 158 15.31 9.09 1.56
C CYS A 158 14.30 9.84 2.44
N ALA A 159 13.42 9.12 3.15
CA ALA A 159 12.48 9.74 4.08
C ALA A 159 13.19 10.42 5.25
N VAL A 160 14.17 9.73 5.86
CA VAL A 160 14.99 10.28 6.96
C VAL A 160 15.84 11.46 6.49
N GLU A 161 16.47 11.38 5.32
CA GLU A 161 17.23 12.48 4.72
C GLU A 161 16.35 13.72 4.52
N ALA A 162 15.09 13.54 4.14
CA ALA A 162 14.14 14.62 3.88
C ALA A 162 13.67 15.33 5.16
N GLU A 163 13.65 14.64 6.31
CA GLU A 163 13.37 15.24 7.63
C GLU A 163 14.58 15.97 8.24
N GLY A 164 15.78 15.71 7.73
CA GLY A 164 17.01 16.29 8.22
C GLY A 164 18.14 15.28 8.12
N ASN A 165 19.19 15.66 7.38
CA ASN A 165 20.29 14.78 6.99
C ASN A 165 21.22 14.42 8.16
N SER A 166 20.71 13.64 9.12
CA SER A 166 21.50 13.12 10.23
C SER A 166 22.06 11.75 9.85
N THR A 167 23.37 11.70 9.63
CA THR A 167 24.12 10.46 9.40
C THR A 167 23.83 9.41 10.47
N ALA A 168 23.61 9.83 11.72
CA ALA A 168 23.24 8.94 12.82
C ALA A 168 21.86 8.30 12.59
N ARG A 169 20.87 9.06 12.09
CA ARG A 169 19.54 8.53 11.81
C ARG A 169 19.55 7.55 10.64
N ILE A 170 20.30 7.86 9.59
CA ILE A 170 20.50 6.96 8.43
C ILE A 170 21.16 5.64 8.88
N ALA A 171 22.20 5.72 9.70
CA ALA A 171 22.84 4.52 10.27
C ALA A 171 21.86 3.70 11.14
N GLY A 172 20.93 4.37 11.82
CA GLY A 172 19.83 3.73 12.52
C GLY A 172 18.89 2.94 11.62
N VAL A 173 18.53 3.48 10.44
CA VAL A 173 17.73 2.75 9.44
C VAL A 173 18.43 1.46 9.01
N TYR A 174 19.73 1.52 8.69
CA TYR A 174 20.47 0.32 8.28
C TYR A 174 20.49 -0.75 9.37
N ARG A 175 20.78 -0.35 10.61
CA ARG A 175 20.77 -1.26 11.76
C ARG A 175 19.42 -1.93 11.96
N GLN A 176 18.33 -1.14 11.89
CA GLN A 176 16.98 -1.68 11.99
C GLN A 176 16.71 -2.73 10.89
N LEU A 177 17.09 -2.45 9.64
CA LEU A 177 16.91 -3.41 8.54
C LEU A 177 17.74 -4.68 8.75
N GLU A 178 18.97 -4.58 9.25
CA GLU A 178 19.82 -5.74 9.58
C GLU A 178 19.23 -6.60 10.71
N GLU A 179 18.54 -6.00 11.67
CA GLU A 179 17.82 -6.74 12.72
C GLU A 179 16.53 -7.39 12.22
N GLU A 180 15.82 -6.74 11.28
CA GLU A 180 14.58 -7.23 10.69
C GLU A 180 14.80 -8.33 9.65
N TYR A 181 15.89 -8.25 8.89
CA TYR A 181 16.19 -9.14 7.76
C TYR A 181 17.55 -9.80 7.98
N PRO A 182 17.63 -11.13 8.13
CA PRO A 182 18.88 -11.84 8.39
C PRO A 182 19.70 -11.97 7.10
N MET A 183 20.15 -10.82 6.57
CA MET A 183 20.84 -10.71 5.30
C MET A 183 22.02 -9.76 5.45
N ASP A 184 23.20 -10.24 5.05
CA ASP A 184 24.41 -9.44 5.10
C ASP A 184 24.45 -8.41 3.97
N GLY A 185 25.10 -7.27 4.23
CA GLY A 185 25.37 -6.28 3.19
C GLY A 185 24.17 -5.43 2.77
N ILE A 186 23.10 -5.37 3.56
CA ILE A 186 21.94 -4.50 3.31
C ILE A 186 22.37 -3.06 3.09
N ALA A 187 23.22 -2.52 3.96
CA ALA A 187 23.75 -1.16 3.81
C ALA A 187 24.46 -0.94 2.46
N GLY A 188 25.19 -1.94 1.97
CA GLY A 188 25.86 -1.91 0.67
C GLY A 188 24.89 -1.95 -0.51
N MET A 189 23.85 -2.78 -0.44
CA MET A 189 22.81 -2.84 -1.47
C MET A 189 22.01 -1.54 -1.55
N VAL A 190 21.57 -1.01 -0.41
CA VAL A 190 20.84 0.26 -0.36
C VAL A 190 21.74 1.42 -0.80
N GLY A 191 22.99 1.46 -0.32
CA GLY A 191 23.98 2.45 -0.74
C GLY A 191 24.25 2.41 -2.25
N GLY A 192 24.36 1.21 -2.84
CA GLY A 192 24.52 1.03 -4.28
C GLY A 192 23.35 1.60 -5.08
N LEU A 193 22.11 1.34 -4.65
CA LEU A 193 20.92 1.91 -5.27
C LEU A 193 20.86 3.44 -5.14
N LEU A 194 21.24 3.98 -3.98
CA LEU A 194 21.32 5.43 -3.75
C LEU A 194 22.38 6.08 -4.64
N ASP A 195 23.54 5.45 -4.80
CA ASP A 195 24.63 5.97 -5.61
C ASP A 195 24.36 5.85 -7.12
N GLU A 196 23.68 4.78 -7.55
CA GLU A 196 23.14 4.67 -8.91
C GLU A 196 22.13 5.79 -9.18
N GLN A 197 21.17 6.01 -8.27
CA GLN A 197 20.19 7.09 -8.38
C GLN A 197 20.85 8.49 -8.40
N ARG A 198 21.93 8.69 -7.64
CA ARG A 198 22.71 9.94 -7.67
C ARG A 198 23.44 10.15 -9.00
N ARG A 199 23.97 9.09 -9.60
CA ARG A 199 24.69 9.15 -10.89
C ARG A 199 23.75 9.35 -12.07
N ASP A 200 22.62 8.66 -12.07
CA ASP A 200 21.60 8.79 -13.10
C ASP A 200 20.23 9.06 -12.45
N PRO A 201 19.88 10.34 -12.27
CA PRO A 201 18.58 10.72 -11.75
C PRO A 201 17.40 10.29 -12.63
N LEU A 202 17.60 9.74 -13.83
CA LEU A 202 16.56 9.23 -14.72
C LEU A 202 16.45 7.70 -14.70
N ASN A 203 17.50 6.98 -14.30
CA ASN A 203 17.49 5.52 -14.10
C ASN A 203 16.91 5.18 -12.73
N ARG A 204 15.61 5.39 -12.61
CA ARG A 204 14.84 5.26 -11.38
C ARG A 204 14.03 3.97 -11.39
N THR A 205 13.96 3.25 -10.28
CA THR A 205 13.08 2.07 -10.12
C THR A 205 11.61 2.45 -10.43
N ARG A 206 10.74 1.49 -10.76
CA ARG A 206 9.33 1.77 -11.15
C ARG A 206 8.54 2.58 -10.11
N LEU A 207 8.87 2.44 -8.82
CA LEU A 207 8.36 3.27 -7.71
C LEU A 207 8.86 4.73 -7.80
N GLN A 208 10.12 4.89 -8.19
CA GLN A 208 10.77 6.17 -8.42
C GLN A 208 10.32 6.83 -9.75
N CYS A 209 9.89 6.07 -10.77
CA CYS A 209 9.23 6.58 -11.98
C CYS A 209 7.81 7.08 -11.70
N LEU A 210 7.01 6.33 -10.93
CA LEU A 210 5.70 6.80 -10.44
C LEU A 210 5.84 8.09 -9.60
N HIS A 211 6.94 8.19 -8.85
CA HIS A 211 7.35 9.40 -8.15
C HIS A 211 7.71 10.56 -9.10
N GLN A 212 8.34 10.33 -10.26
CA GLN A 212 8.70 11.39 -11.20
C GLN A 212 7.51 11.88 -12.05
N GLU A 213 6.57 11.01 -12.40
CA GLU A 213 5.28 11.42 -13.00
C GLU A 213 4.46 12.30 -12.03
N ASN A 214 4.55 12.03 -10.72
CA ASN A 214 3.98 12.89 -9.68
C ASN A 214 4.80 14.16 -9.44
N MET A 215 6.15 14.12 -9.49
CA MET A 215 7.02 15.31 -9.44
C MET A 215 6.83 16.23 -10.65
N ALA A 216 6.61 15.68 -11.86
CA ALA A 216 6.34 16.47 -13.06
C ALA A 216 4.99 17.20 -12.98
N LYS A 217 4.02 16.65 -12.23
CA LYS A 217 2.72 17.27 -11.96
C LYS A 217 2.72 18.26 -10.78
N HIS A 218 3.60 18.07 -9.78
CA HIS A 218 3.53 18.79 -8.51
C HIS A 218 4.83 19.49 -8.08
N GLY A 219 5.91 19.42 -8.88
CA GLY A 219 7.21 20.06 -8.62
C GLY A 219 7.98 19.48 -7.44
N SER A 220 9.20 19.97 -7.20
CA SER A 220 10.03 19.65 -6.01
C SER A 220 9.33 19.94 -4.68
N ASP A 221 8.25 20.72 -4.73
CA ASP A 221 7.41 21.04 -3.58
C ASP A 221 6.61 19.83 -3.08
N PHE A 222 6.45 18.75 -3.86
CA PHE A 222 5.78 17.54 -3.36
C PHE A 222 6.56 16.84 -2.24
N TRP A 223 7.90 16.78 -2.28
CA TRP A 223 8.65 16.25 -1.14
C TRP A 223 8.65 17.21 0.04
N ARG A 224 8.72 18.53 -0.19
CA ARG A 224 8.53 19.51 0.89
C ARG A 224 7.12 19.49 1.48
N ALA A 225 6.10 19.18 0.68
CA ALA A 225 4.71 19.07 1.09
C ALA A 225 4.45 17.73 1.77
N LEU A 226 5.03 16.62 1.29
CA LEU A 226 4.97 15.32 1.95
C LEU A 226 5.64 15.40 3.32
N VAL A 227 6.85 15.98 3.41
CA VAL A 227 7.56 16.27 4.67
C VAL A 227 6.78 17.23 5.57
N LYS A 228 6.23 18.34 5.05
CA LYS A 228 5.33 19.23 5.82
C LYS A 228 4.00 18.60 6.22
N SER A 229 3.69 17.43 5.69
CA SER A 229 2.46 16.69 5.99
C SER A 229 2.72 15.51 6.95
N LEU A 230 4.00 15.29 7.31
CA LEU A 230 4.47 14.41 8.38
C LEU A 230 4.56 15.12 9.74
N ASP A 231 4.42 16.45 9.77
CA ASP A 231 3.99 17.25 10.94
C ASP A 231 2.46 17.27 11.07
#